data_AF-A0A8H6WP97-F1
#
_entry.id   AF-A0A8H6WP97-F1
#
_cell.length_a   1.000
_cell.length_b   1.000
_cell.length_c   1.000
_cell.angle_alpha   90.00
_cell.angle_beta   90.00
_cell.angle_gamma   90.00
#
_symmetry.space_group_name_H-M   'P 1'
#
loop_
_entity.id
_entity.type
_entity.pdbx_description
1 polymer ?
#
loop_
_entity_poly.entity_id
_entity_poly.type
_entity_poly.pdbx_seq_one_letter_code
_entity_poly.pdbx_strand_id
1 'polypeptide(L)'
;MQLGKMIADYMVYTRGSKEDWDRFALVAEDARWSWGELIPYMRKSEIFTAPADGHDPSRQFTATVHGFDGLNSVSMSGLPTEIDSKIMDSTTNHEGGFAFNLDTNSGSPIGIGASY
;
A
#
# COMPACT_ATOMS: atom_id res chain seq x y z
N MET A 1 2.27 15.94 22.98
CA MET A 1 1.97 15.54 21.60
C MET A 1 2.87 14.35 21.27
N GLN A 2 2.32 13.14 21.22
CA GLN A 2 3.09 11.88 21.17
C GLN A 2 3.39 11.51 19.71
N LEU A 3 4.50 12.01 19.15
CA LEU A 3 5.03 11.57 17.85
C LEU A 3 5.74 10.20 17.91
N GLY A 4 5.74 9.54 19.08
CA GLY A 4 6.69 8.48 19.41
C GLY A 4 6.51 7.13 18.69
N LYS A 5 5.38 6.85 18.03
CA LYS A 5 5.18 5.57 17.33
C LYS A 5 5.71 5.57 15.89
N MET A 6 5.64 6.70 15.18
CA MET A 6 6.15 6.82 13.80
C MET A 6 7.69 6.79 13.71
N ILE A 7 8.41 7.04 14.81
CA ILE A 7 9.88 7.10 14.83
C ILE A 7 10.51 5.71 15.04
N ALA A 8 9.71 4.74 15.50
CA ALA A 8 10.16 3.39 15.87
C ALA A 8 9.29 2.29 15.26
N ASP A 9 8.59 2.58 14.16
CA ASP A 9 7.91 1.56 13.37
C ASP A 9 8.86 0.96 12.32
N TYR A 10 8.35 -0.02 11.56
CA TYR A 10 9.11 -0.67 10.48
C TYR A 10 8.88 -0.01 9.12
N MET A 11 8.28 1.19 9.09
CA MET A 11 8.01 2.00 7.91
C MET A 11 7.11 1.38 6.84
N VAL A 12 6.45 0.24 7.11
CA VAL A 12 5.53 -0.40 6.16
C VAL A 12 4.26 0.42 6.00
N TYR A 13 3.94 0.81 4.77
CA TYR A 13 2.80 1.64 4.41
C TYR A 13 1.71 0.83 3.68
N THR A 14 0.60 0.58 4.40
CA THR A 14 -0.62 -0.03 3.82
C THR A 14 -1.89 0.68 4.28
N ARG A 15 -2.97 0.58 3.49
CA ARG A 15 -4.26 1.26 3.73
C ARG A 15 -5.38 0.35 4.25
N GLY A 16 -5.17 -0.96 4.21
CA GLY A 16 -6.21 -1.95 4.50
C GLY A 16 -7.22 -2.14 3.36
N SER A 17 -8.29 -2.88 3.67
CA SER A 17 -9.33 -3.21 2.69
C SER A 17 -10.38 -2.11 2.58
N LYS A 18 -11.00 -1.97 1.39
CA LYS A 18 -12.16 -1.08 1.23
C LYS A 18 -13.31 -1.48 2.16
N GLU A 19 -13.47 -2.78 2.38
CA GLU A 19 -14.48 -3.34 3.28
C GLU A 19 -14.32 -2.87 4.72
N ASP A 20 -13.09 -2.71 5.22
CA ASP A 20 -12.84 -2.20 6.57
C ASP A 20 -13.32 -0.76 6.72
N TRP A 21 -13.01 0.11 5.77
CA TRP A 21 -13.44 1.51 5.78
C TRP A 21 -14.96 1.63 5.60
N ASP A 22 -15.54 0.87 4.69
CA ASP A 22 -16.99 0.86 4.51
C ASP A 22 -17.72 0.31 5.74
N ARG A 23 -17.13 -0.66 6.45
CA ARG A 23 -17.62 -1.14 7.73
C ARG A 23 -17.49 -0.08 8.83
N PHE A 24 -16.41 0.69 8.88
CA PHE A 24 -16.28 1.81 9.81
C PHE A 24 -17.34 2.88 9.55
N ALA A 25 -17.59 3.21 8.28
CA ALA A 25 -18.65 4.13 7.90
C ALA A 25 -20.03 3.65 8.36
N LEU A 26 -20.30 2.35 8.24
CA LEU A 26 -21.55 1.75 8.74
C LEU A 26 -21.67 1.85 10.27
N VAL A 27 -20.62 1.48 11.00
CA VAL A 27 -20.63 1.50 12.48
C VAL A 27 -20.69 2.92 13.03
N ALA A 28 -20.03 3.87 12.37
CA ALA A 28 -20.05 5.28 12.76
C ALA A 28 -21.31 6.03 12.29
N GLU A 29 -22.15 5.39 11.46
CA GLU A 29 -23.29 6.01 10.78
C GLU A 29 -22.90 7.28 9.99
N ASP A 30 -21.70 7.27 9.40
CA ASP A 30 -21.15 8.43 8.68
C ASP A 30 -20.39 7.97 7.43
N ALA A 31 -21.01 8.20 6.27
CA ALA A 31 -20.49 7.81 4.96
C ALA A 31 -19.14 8.45 4.62
N ARG A 32 -18.75 9.56 5.29
CA ARG A 32 -17.45 10.21 5.09
C ARG A 32 -16.26 9.35 5.50
N TRP A 33 -16.51 8.28 6.27
CA TRP A 33 -15.50 7.28 6.62
C TRP A 33 -15.39 6.12 5.63
N SER A 34 -16.20 6.11 4.56
CA SER A 34 -16.13 5.06 3.54
C SER A 34 -14.84 5.13 2.74
N TRP A 35 -14.46 4.03 2.10
CA TRP A 35 -13.26 3.97 1.27
C TRP A 35 -13.24 5.07 0.20
N GLY A 36 -14.37 5.24 -0.49
CA GLY A 36 -14.51 6.21 -1.57
C GLY A 36 -14.29 7.65 -1.14
N GLU A 37 -14.73 8.01 0.07
CA GLU A 37 -14.57 9.36 0.62
C GLU A 37 -13.16 9.60 1.18
N LEU A 38 -12.49 8.55 1.66
CA LEU A 38 -11.17 8.67 2.28
C LEU A 38 -10.00 8.51 1.32
N ILE A 39 -10.13 7.74 0.24
CA ILE A 39 -9.02 7.51 -0.71
C ILE A 39 -8.43 8.81 -1.30
N PRO A 40 -9.19 9.89 -1.57
CA PRO A 40 -8.60 11.16 -2.00
C PRO A 40 -7.70 11.79 -0.93
N TYR A 41 -8.04 11.65 0.35
CA TYR A 41 -7.23 12.17 1.45
C TYR A 41 -5.98 11.32 1.71
N MET A 42 -6.09 9.99 1.59
CA MET A 42 -4.93 9.09 1.67
C MET A 42 -3.91 9.44 0.57
N ARG A 43 -4.37 9.62 -0.67
CA ARG A 43 -3.53 10.07 -1.79
C ARG A 43 -2.99 11.48 -1.55
N LYS A 44 -3.79 12.41 -1.05
CA LYS A 44 -3.34 13.77 -0.74
C LYS A 44 -2.22 13.79 0.33
N SER A 45 -2.19 12.81 1.22
CA SER A 45 -1.14 12.72 2.25
C SER A 45 0.20 12.20 1.71
N GLU A 46 0.16 11.43 0.62
CA GLU A 46 1.27 10.65 0.08
C GLU A 46 2.01 11.40 -1.03
N ILE A 47 3.34 11.27 -1.02
CA ILE A 47 4.19 11.50 -2.19
C ILE A 47 4.95 10.21 -2.49
N PHE A 48 4.54 9.51 -3.54
CA PHE A 48 5.23 8.31 -4.01
C PHE A 48 6.51 8.71 -4.74
N THR A 49 7.64 8.17 -4.30
CA THR A 49 8.98 8.53 -4.78
C THR A 49 9.75 7.33 -5.32
N ALA A 50 10.84 7.61 -6.03
CA ALA A 50 11.70 6.58 -6.59
C ALA A 50 12.36 5.73 -5.48
N PRO A 51 12.59 4.44 -5.70
CA PRO A 51 13.27 3.57 -4.75
C PRO A 51 14.74 3.99 -4.56
N ALA A 52 15.31 3.69 -3.39
CA ALA A 52 16.65 4.16 -3.03
C ALA A 52 17.80 3.62 -3.91
N ASP A 53 17.65 2.44 -4.49
CA ASP A 53 18.58 1.82 -5.45
C ASP A 53 18.36 2.28 -6.91
N GLY A 54 17.33 3.10 -7.17
CA GLY A 54 17.06 3.71 -8.47
C GLY A 54 16.51 2.76 -9.53
N HIS A 55 16.02 1.56 -9.17
CA HIS A 55 15.36 0.68 -10.14
C HIS A 55 14.01 1.26 -10.61
N ASP A 56 13.51 0.78 -11.75
CA ASP A 56 12.20 1.16 -12.29
C ASP A 56 11.08 0.41 -11.55
N PRO A 57 10.22 1.10 -10.76
CA PRO A 57 9.16 0.45 -10.00
C PRO A 57 7.87 0.26 -10.80
N SER A 58 7.81 0.62 -12.09
CA SER A 58 6.56 0.68 -12.88
C SER A 58 5.75 -0.62 -12.91
N ARG A 59 6.35 -1.77 -12.58
CA ARG A 59 5.71 -3.09 -12.51
C ARG A 59 5.42 -3.57 -11.09
N GLN A 60 5.50 -2.69 -10.10
CA GLN A 60 5.37 -3.03 -8.68
C GLN A 60 4.31 -2.21 -7.94
N PHE A 61 3.61 -1.31 -8.65
CA PHE A 61 2.53 -0.51 -8.09
C PHE A 61 1.57 -0.03 -9.17
N THR A 62 0.39 0.45 -8.76
CA THR A 62 -0.62 1.03 -9.65
C THR A 62 -0.67 2.55 -9.43
N ALA A 63 -0.08 3.33 -10.34
CA ALA A 63 0.03 4.78 -10.17
C ALA A 63 -1.30 5.52 -9.88
N THR A 64 -2.44 5.02 -10.35
CA THR A 64 -3.75 5.67 -10.13
C THR A 64 -4.23 5.62 -8.68
N VAL A 65 -3.71 4.71 -7.86
CA VAL A 65 -4.08 4.60 -6.44
C VAL A 65 -3.14 5.37 -5.52
N HIS A 66 -2.05 5.96 -6.03
CA HIS A 66 -1.08 6.71 -5.22
C HIS A 66 -1.22 8.24 -5.36
N GLY A 67 -0.66 8.95 -4.38
CA GLY A 67 -0.41 10.38 -4.40
C GLY A 67 1.02 10.72 -4.79
N PHE A 68 1.23 11.86 -5.44
CA PHE A 68 2.56 12.32 -5.89
C PHE A 68 2.88 13.75 -5.44
N ASP A 69 1.98 14.40 -4.71
CA ASP A 69 2.07 15.81 -4.34
C ASP A 69 1.91 16.03 -2.81
N GLY A 70 1.85 14.94 -2.04
CA GLY A 70 1.69 14.98 -0.59
C GLY A 70 2.98 15.27 0.18
N LEU A 71 2.98 14.93 1.46
CA LEU A 71 4.08 15.21 2.39
C LEU A 71 4.80 13.95 2.87
N ASN A 72 4.07 12.83 2.94
CA ASN A 72 4.63 11.57 3.42
C ASN A 72 5.28 10.82 2.26
N SER A 73 6.61 10.73 2.26
CA SER A 73 7.35 9.99 1.24
C SER A 73 7.14 8.49 1.41
N VAL A 74 6.74 7.83 0.33
CA VAL A 74 6.53 6.38 0.25
C VAL A 74 7.24 5.89 -1.01
N SER A 75 7.93 4.75 -0.95
CA SER A 75 8.65 4.19 -2.10
C SER A 75 8.63 2.68 -2.06
N MET A 76 9.00 2.03 -3.16
CA MET A 76 9.34 0.61 -3.10
C MET A 76 10.57 0.38 -2.22
N SER A 77 10.74 -0.86 -1.73
CA SER A 77 11.99 -1.27 -1.09
C SER A 77 13.17 -1.03 -2.05
N GLY A 78 14.14 -0.23 -1.61
CA GLY A 78 15.40 0.00 -2.33
C GLY A 78 16.51 -0.97 -1.95
N LEU A 79 16.20 -2.07 -1.24
CA LEU A 79 17.18 -3.08 -0.84
C LEU A 79 16.64 -4.47 -1.18
N PRO A 80 16.80 -4.93 -2.43
CA PRO A 80 16.35 -6.26 -2.82
C PRO A 80 17.12 -7.34 -2.07
N THR A 81 16.44 -8.45 -1.77
CA THR A 81 17.00 -9.61 -1.07
C THR A 81 16.91 -10.87 -1.93
N GLU A 82 17.66 -11.92 -1.55
CA GLU A 82 17.60 -13.22 -2.23
C GLU A 82 16.23 -13.91 -2.12
N ILE A 83 15.39 -13.48 -1.18
CA ILE A 83 14.08 -14.07 -0.92
C ILE A 83 13.02 -13.47 -1.86
N ASP A 84 13.21 -12.24 -2.33
CA ASP A 84 12.20 -11.50 -3.10
C ASP A 84 11.80 -12.26 -4.37
N SER A 85 12.78 -12.73 -5.15
CA SER A 85 12.52 -13.55 -6.35
C SER A 85 11.80 -14.86 -6.02
N LYS A 86 12.15 -15.52 -4.91
CA LYS A 86 11.53 -16.77 -4.50
C LYS A 86 10.06 -16.57 -4.08
N ILE A 87 9.76 -15.47 -3.40
CA ILE A 87 8.39 -15.09 -3.05
C ILE A 87 7.60 -14.82 -4.33
N MET A 88 8.13 -14.00 -5.24
CA MET A 88 7.45 -13.67 -6.49
C MET A 88 7.23 -14.91 -7.38
N ASP A 89 8.23 -15.77 -7.55
CA ASP A 89 8.12 -17.02 -8.30
C ASP A 89 7.09 -17.96 -7.67
N SER A 90 6.96 -17.95 -6.34
CA SER A 90 5.93 -18.75 -5.68
C SER A 90 4.53 -18.32 -6.11
N THR A 91 4.30 -17.05 -6.46
CA THR A 91 2.96 -16.56 -6.86
C THR A 91 2.53 -17.02 -8.26
N THR A 92 3.45 -17.43 -9.14
CA THR A 92 3.15 -17.63 -10.57
C THR A 92 2.18 -18.78 -10.86
N ASN A 93 2.03 -19.72 -9.92
CA ASN A 93 1.16 -20.89 -10.05
C ASN A 93 0.08 -20.97 -8.95
N HIS A 94 -0.14 -19.88 -8.21
CA HIS A 94 -1.11 -19.87 -7.11
C HIS A 94 -2.26 -18.89 -7.40
N GLU A 95 -3.47 -19.35 -7.08
CA GLU A 95 -4.70 -18.57 -7.19
C GLU A 95 -5.23 -18.20 -5.80
N GLY A 96 -6.25 -17.33 -5.76
CA GLY A 96 -6.91 -16.95 -4.52
C GLY A 96 -6.01 -16.16 -3.58
N GLY A 97 -5.97 -16.54 -2.30
CA GLY A 97 -5.28 -15.79 -1.25
C GLY A 97 -3.76 -15.63 -1.41
N PHE A 98 -3.14 -16.40 -2.31
CA PHE A 98 -1.70 -16.38 -2.56
C PHE A 98 -1.35 -15.91 -3.98
N ALA A 99 -2.34 -15.46 -4.75
CA ALA A 99 -2.11 -14.90 -6.08
C ALA A 99 -1.27 -13.63 -6.02
N PHE A 100 -0.54 -13.33 -7.09
CA PHE A 100 0.17 -12.07 -7.21
C PHE A 100 -0.81 -10.88 -7.14
N ASN A 101 -0.48 -9.89 -6.31
CA ASN A 101 -1.19 -8.63 -6.23
C ASN A 101 -0.22 -7.50 -6.58
N LEU A 102 -0.50 -6.78 -7.66
CA LEU A 102 0.35 -5.68 -8.10
C LEU A 102 0.41 -4.53 -7.08
N ASP A 103 -0.66 -4.31 -6.33
CA ASP A 103 -0.78 -3.16 -5.44
C ASP A 103 -1.83 -3.42 -4.34
N THR A 104 -1.33 -3.73 -3.15
CA THR A 104 -2.17 -4.02 -1.98
C THR A 104 -2.84 -2.77 -1.40
N ASN A 105 -2.46 -1.57 -1.84
CA ASN A 105 -3.03 -0.28 -1.43
C ASN A 105 -4.21 0.18 -2.29
N SER A 106 -4.64 -0.65 -3.24
CA SER A 106 -5.82 -0.45 -4.09
C SER A 106 -7.16 -0.62 -3.37
N GLY A 107 -7.15 -1.01 -2.09
CA GLY A 107 -8.34 -1.37 -1.30
C GLY A 107 -8.73 -2.83 -1.44
N SER A 108 -7.97 -3.63 -2.18
CA SER A 108 -8.09 -5.09 -2.27
C SER A 108 -6.76 -5.75 -1.89
N PRO A 109 -6.50 -5.94 -0.58
CA PRO A 109 -5.18 -6.31 -0.09
C PRO A 109 -4.86 -7.81 -0.19
N ILE A 110 -5.79 -8.64 -0.67
CA ILE A 110 -5.60 -10.09 -0.76
C ILE A 110 -4.58 -10.42 -1.85
N GLY A 111 -3.68 -11.38 -1.55
CA GLY A 111 -2.60 -11.81 -2.44
C GLY A 111 -1.21 -11.46 -1.90
N ILE A 112 -0.19 -11.73 -2.71
CA ILE A 112 1.21 -11.42 -2.43
C ILE A 112 1.65 -10.32 -3.38
N GLY A 113 1.97 -9.16 -2.81
CA GLY A 113 2.44 -7.98 -3.52
C GLY A 113 3.53 -7.30 -2.72
N ALA A 114 4.12 -6.26 -3.30
CA ALA A 114 5.04 -5.44 -2.54
C ALA A 114 4.31 -4.61 -1.49
N SER A 115 4.95 -4.48 -0.33
CA SER A 115 4.67 -3.46 0.67
C SER A 115 5.59 -2.27 0.41
N TYR A 116 5.10 -1.07 0.70
CA TYR A 116 5.81 0.20 0.53
C TYR A 116 6.35 0.73 1.85
#